data_AF-A0A759WB60-F1
#
_entry.id   AF-A0A759WB60-F1
#
_cell.length_a   1.000
_cell.length_b   1.000
_cell.length_c   1.000
_cell.angle_alpha   90.00
_cell.angle_beta   90.00
_cell.angle_gamma   90.00
#
_symmetry.space_group_name_H-M   'P 1'
#
loop_
_entity.id
_entity.type
_entity.pdbx_description
1 polymer ?
#
loop_
_entity_poly.entity_id
_entity_poly.type
_entity_poly.pdbx_seq_one_letter_code
_entity_poly.pdbx_strand_id
1 'polypeptide(L)' 'MTTDKAKDFDGLPLNAEDALDNMEKLIGAVSVLINTHENEETIRDIINFTWNYQCAVLYNMRETGK' A
#
# COMPACT_ATOMS: atom_id res chain seq x y z
N MET A 1 -9.61 3.39 19.23
CA MET A 1 -8.87 2.14 18.95
C MET A 1 -7.86 2.46 17.88
N THR A 2 -6.56 2.29 18.16
CA THR A 2 -5.52 2.33 17.13
C THR A 2 -5.55 0.98 16.43
N THR A 3 -6.20 0.89 15.28
CA THR A 3 -6.03 -0.28 14.41
C THR A 3 -4.57 -0.31 14.00
N ASP A 4 -3.90 -1.39 14.36
CA ASP A 4 -2.50 -1.61 14.03
C ASP A 4 -2.46 -2.01 12.54
N LYS A 5 -2.55 -0.99 11.67
CA LYS A 5 -2.75 -1.11 10.22
C LYS A 5 -1.71 -2.00 9.50
N ALA A 6 -0.61 -2.34 10.18
CA ALA A 6 0.39 -3.27 9.68
C ALA A 6 -0.13 -4.72 9.58
N LYS A 7 -1.17 -5.10 10.34
CA LYS A 7 -1.71 -6.47 10.36
C LYS A 7 -2.79 -6.76 9.32
N ASP A 8 -3.24 -5.73 8.59
CA ASP A 8 -4.33 -5.88 7.60
C ASP A 8 -3.84 -6.44 6.25
N PHE A 9 -2.53 -6.65 6.10
CA PHE A 9 -1.90 -7.12 4.86
C PHE A 9 -1.13 -8.41 5.12
N ASP A 10 -1.72 -9.56 4.79
CA ASP A 10 -1.02 -10.84 4.83
C ASP A 10 0.04 -10.92 3.71
N GLY A 11 1.22 -11.48 4.02
CA GLY A 11 2.27 -11.73 3.03
C GLY A 11 3.06 -10.49 2.61
N LEU A 12 3.22 -9.51 3.50
CA LEU A 12 4.03 -8.32 3.24
C LEU A 12 5.48 -8.68 2.85
N PRO A 13 6.06 -7.98 1.85
CA PRO A 13 7.43 -8.19 1.44
C PRO A 13 8.40 -7.97 2.61
N LEU A 14 9.38 -8.87 2.72
CA LEU A 14 10.40 -8.88 3.79
C LEU A 14 11.67 -8.13 3.40
N ASN A 15 11.87 -7.87 2.09
CA ASN A 15 13.00 -7.13 1.55
C ASN A 15 12.53 -5.84 0.87
N ALA A 16 13.47 -4.90 0.70
CA ALA A 16 13.19 -3.56 0.18
C ALA A 16 12.85 -3.54 -1.32
N GLU A 17 13.37 -4.49 -2.09
CA GLU A 17 13.21 -4.51 -3.54
C GLU A 17 11.79 -4.95 -3.93
N ASP A 18 11.31 -6.05 -3.34
CA ASP A 18 9.93 -6.54 -3.53
C ASP A 18 8.89 -5.54 -3.02
N ALA A 19 9.22 -4.83 -1.93
CA ALA A 19 8.43 -3.73 -1.40
C ALA A 19 8.26 -2.60 -2.43
N LEU A 20 9.35 -2.15 -3.03
CA LEU A 20 9.34 -1.07 -4.03
C LEU A 20 8.61 -1.49 -5.31
N ASP A 21 8.85 -2.71 -5.81
CA ASP A 21 8.18 -3.24 -7.00
C ASP A 21 6.66 -3.36 -6.80
N ASN A 22 6.21 -3.86 -5.64
CA ASN A 22 4.78 -3.91 -5.33
C ASN A 22 4.15 -2.52 -5.19
N MET A 23 4.88 -1.55 -4.62
CA MET A 23 4.43 -0.16 -4.53
C MET A 23 4.30 0.49 -5.93
N GLU A 24 5.26 0.26 -6.82
CA GLU A 24 5.23 0.80 -8.19
C GLU A 24 4.04 0.23 -8.99
N LYS A 25 3.82 -1.09 -8.91
CA LYS A 25 2.66 -1.76 -9.51
C LYS A 25 1.34 -1.19 -9.00
N LEU A 26 1.25 -0.97 -7.69
CA LEU A 26 0.05 -0.41 -7.07
C LEU A 26 -0.22 1.02 -7.58
N ILE A 27 0.78 1.91 -7.52
CA ILE A 27 0.66 3.30 -8.02
C ILE A 27 0.30 3.33 -9.52
N GLY A 28 0.89 2.44 -10.33
CA GLY A 28 0.55 2.28 -11.74
C GLY A 28 -0.91 1.89 -11.94
N ALA A 29 -1.39 0.88 -11.21
CA ALA A 29 -2.79 0.44 -11.25
C ALA A 29 -3.77 1.54 -10.81
N VAL A 30 -3.44 2.27 -9.73
CA VAL A 30 -4.21 3.43 -9.26
C VAL A 30 -4.31 4.49 -10.35
N SER A 31 -3.20 4.81 -11.02
CA SER A 31 -3.17 5.84 -12.07
C SER A 31 -4.05 5.48 -13.27
N VAL A 32 -4.15 4.20 -13.63
CA VAL A 32 -5.07 3.73 -14.67
C VAL A 32 -6.53 3.79 -14.20
N LEU A 33 -6.80 3.42 -12.95
CA LEU A 33 -8.15 3.44 -12.37
C LEU A 33 -8.71 4.86 -12.25
N ILE A 34 -7.90 5.82 -11.79
CA ILE A 34 -8.27 7.24 -11.71
C ILE A 34 -8.65 7.79 -13.09
N ASN A 35 -7.94 7.40 -14.15
CA ASN A 35 -8.23 7.86 -15.51
C ASN A 35 -9.43 7.16 -16.17
N THR A 36 -9.97 6.10 -15.54
CA THR A 36 -11.11 5.33 -16.06
C THR A 36 -12.40 5.54 -15.26
N HIS A 37 -12.32 6.16 -14.07
CA HIS A 37 -13.46 6.32 -13.16
C HIS A 37 -13.62 7.79 -12.73
N GLU A 38 -14.82 8.34 -12.91
CA GLU A 38 -15.15 9.74 -12.53
C GLU A 38 -15.58 9.90 -11.05
N ASN A 39 -15.57 8.83 -10.25
CA ASN A 39 -16.06 8.88 -8.86
C ASN A 39 -14.93 9.26 -7.88
N GLU A 40 -15.01 10.48 -7.33
CA GLU A 40 -14.08 11.02 -6.33
C GLU A 40 -13.94 10.15 -5.07
N GLU A 41 -15.01 9.46 -4.65
CA GLU A 41 -14.99 8.58 -3.47
C GLU A 41 -14.08 7.38 -3.69
N THR A 42 -14.22 6.73 -4.85
CA THR A 42 -13.38 5.59 -5.24
C THR A 42 -11.91 5.97 -5.35
N ILE A 43 -11.62 7.15 -5.91
CA ILE A 43 -10.24 7.67 -6.00
C ILE A 43 -9.65 7.85 -4.60
N ARG A 44 -10.42 8.43 -3.66
CA ARG A 44 -9.99 8.64 -2.28
C ARG A 44 -9.72 7.32 -1.55
N ASP A 45 -10.57 6.33 -1.72
CA ASP A 45 -10.39 5.02 -1.10
C ASP A 45 -9.13 4.31 -1.61
N ILE A 46 -8.87 4.40 -2.91
CA ILE A 46 -7.67 3.83 -3.54
C ILE A 46 -6.39 4.51 -3.01
N ILE A 47 -6.39 5.84 -2.88
CA ILE A 47 -5.27 6.59 -2.30
C ILE A 47 -5.04 6.16 -0.85
N ASN A 48 -6.11 6.07 -0.05
CA ASN A 48 -6.02 5.67 1.35
C ASN A 48 -5.50 4.23 1.51
N PHE A 49 -5.96 3.31 0.66
CA PHE A 49 -5.48 1.93 0.63
C PHE A 49 -3.97 1.90 0.33
N THR A 50 -3.54 2.61 -0.71
CA THR A 50 -2.12 2.68 -1.13
C THR A 50 -1.25 3.22 -0.01
N TRP A 51 -1.66 4.31 0.63
CA TRP A 51 -0.94 4.88 1.78
C TRP A 51 -0.80 3.89 2.93
N ASN A 52 -1.89 3.19 3.29
CA ASN A 52 -1.87 2.22 4.38
C ASN A 52 -0.96 1.03 4.06
N TYR A 53 -0.95 0.55 2.81
CA TYR A 53 -0.06 -0.52 2.37
C TYR A 53 1.43 -0.11 2.48
N GLN A 54 1.78 1.09 2.01
CA GLN A 54 3.15 1.61 2.13
C GLN A 54 3.62 1.67 3.59
N CYS A 55 2.76 2.15 4.49
CA CYS A 55 3.07 2.20 5.92
C CYS A 55 3.29 0.80 6.51
N ALA A 56 2.48 -0.19 6.13
CA ALA A 56 2.58 -1.56 6.59
C ALA A 56 3.89 -2.22 6.15
N VAL A 57 4.28 -2.03 4.88
CA VAL A 57 5.55 -2.52 4.33
C VAL A 57 6.75 -1.94 5.07
N LEU A 58 6.80 -0.61 5.24
CA LEU A 58 7.91 0.06 5.95
C LEU A 58 8.03 -0.38 7.40
N TYR A 59 6.88 -0.58 8.07
CA TYR A 59 6.85 -1.09 9.44
C TYR A 59 7.38 -2.53 9.52
N ASN A 60 6.93 -3.41 8.61
CA ASN A 60 7.37 -4.80 8.55
C ASN A 60 8.89 -4.89 8.35
N MET A 61 9.42 -4.16 7.36
CA MET A 61 10.86 -4.13 7.08
C MET A 61 11.70 -3.62 8.27
N ARG A 62 11.17 -2.65 9.04
CA ARG A 62 11.85 -2.15 10.26
C ARG A 62 11.92 -3.21 11.35
N GLU A 63 10.86 -3.99 11.54
CA GLU A 63 10.80 -5.02 12.58
C GLU A 63 11.61 -6.27 12.19
N THR A 64 11.68 -6.63 10.91
CA THR A 64 12.45 -7.80 10.43
C THR A 64 13.94 -7.52 10.19
N GLY A 65 14.32 -6.25 10.06
CA GLY A 65 15.73 -5.84 9.94
C GLY A 65 16.49 -5.69 11.27
N LYS A 66 15.84 -5.96 12.41
CA LYS A 66 16.47 -6.11 13.73
C LYS A 66 16.91 -7.56 13.96
#